data_AF-A0A2C5YJZ3-F1
#
_entry.id   AF-A0A2C5YJZ3-F1
#
_cell.length_a   1.000
_cell.length_b   1.000
_cell.length_c   1.000
_cell.angle_alpha   90.00
_cell.angle_beta   90.00
_cell.angle_gamma   90.00
#
_symmetry.space_group_name_H-M   'P 1'
#
loop_
_entity.id
_entity.type
_entity.pdbx_description
1 polymer ?
#
loop_
_entity_poly.entity_id
_entity_poly.type
_entity_poly.pdbx_seq_one_letter_code
_entity_poly.pdbx_strand_id
1 'polypeptide(L)'
;MLERLYVCPSCFKYAKELVAWRGHVRLCERRGHVPGTKIYVHPRGRRKVLVAHDGCRAPGAKRRRGDAGLRYVEEMVQDQGEWSIWEVDGEKDGLFCQNLSLFAKLFLDNKSVFFDVTGFKYFLLVYTSPAAPGPEQAPPAPHEAQQQQQQQAPPPRRPPPQITGFFSKEKMSWDNNNLACILVFPPWQRKGLGALLMGASYEMSRREGIMGGPEKPISDLGKRGYRRFWSGEIARWLLALEVGGGAAAAETVVDVDDVSRGTWISPDDCLAVLRDMGVAEEAGLGPAPQ
;
A
#
# COMPACT_ATOMS: atom_id res chain seq x y z
N MET A 1 -9.54 6.47 30.64
CA MET A 1 -9.34 5.95 29.26
C MET A 1 -9.71 7.09 28.29
N LEU A 2 -8.90 7.37 27.27
CA LEU A 2 -9.23 8.42 26.29
C LEU A 2 -10.26 7.86 25.30
N GLU A 3 -11.45 8.47 25.22
CA GLU A 3 -12.50 8.02 24.28
C GLU A 3 -12.28 8.48 22.84
N ARG A 4 -11.55 9.59 22.65
CA ARG A 4 -11.31 10.19 21.35
C ARG A 4 -9.93 10.83 21.27
N LEU A 5 -9.26 10.61 20.15
CA LEU A 5 -7.98 11.23 19.80
C LEU A 5 -8.11 11.93 18.45
N TYR A 6 -7.73 13.20 18.38
CA TYR A 6 -7.70 13.95 17.13
C TYR A 6 -6.28 13.94 16.57
N VAL A 7 -6.12 13.53 15.31
CA VAL A 7 -4.80 13.40 14.66
C VAL A 7 -4.75 14.33 13.44
N CYS A 8 -3.66 15.08 13.29
CA CYS A 8 -3.45 15.93 12.14
C CYS A 8 -3.19 15.09 10.88
N PRO A 9 -3.94 15.29 9.77
CA PRO A 9 -3.78 14.48 8.56
C PRO A 9 -2.46 14.71 7.81
N SER A 10 -1.72 15.77 8.14
CA SER A 10 -0.46 16.12 7.46
C SER A 10 0.78 15.74 8.26
N CYS A 11 0.83 16.01 9.57
CA CYS A 11 2.02 15.76 10.38
C CYS A 11 1.84 14.70 11.48
N PHE A 12 0.67 14.07 11.57
CA PHE A 12 0.29 13.09 12.59
C PHE A 12 0.36 13.59 14.05
N LYS A 13 0.59 14.90 14.29
CA LYS A 13 0.45 15.48 15.62
C LYS A 13 -0.96 15.24 16.16
N TYR A 14 -1.05 14.80 17.40
CA TYR A 14 -2.31 14.42 18.02
C TYR A 14 -2.67 15.35 19.18
N ALA A 15 -3.95 15.45 19.48
CA ALA A 15 -4.49 16.20 20.62
C ALA A 15 -5.76 15.54 21.16
N LYS A 16 -6.00 15.70 22.47
CA LYS A 16 -7.23 15.25 23.14
C LYS A 16 -8.41 16.20 22.90
N GLU A 17 -8.15 17.50 22.80
CA GLU A 17 -9.18 18.54 22.63
C GLU A 17 -9.36 18.93 21.16
N LEU A 18 -10.62 19.03 20.72
CA LEU A 18 -10.96 19.45 19.35
C LEU A 18 -10.43 20.85 19.01
N VAL A 19 -10.51 21.78 19.96
CA VAL A 19 -10.09 23.18 19.76
C VAL A 19 -8.59 23.27 19.52
N ALA A 20 -7.79 22.56 20.33
CA ALA A 20 -6.34 22.50 20.18
C ALA A 20 -5.94 21.87 18.84
N TRP A 21 -6.59 20.76 18.46
CA TRP A 21 -6.38 20.13 17.15
C TRP A 21 -6.74 21.07 15.99
N ARG A 22 -7.89 21.74 16.06
CA ARG A 22 -8.35 22.66 15.00
C ARG A 22 -7.42 23.86 14.86
N GLY A 23 -6.91 24.40 15.96
CA GLY A 23 -5.88 25.43 15.97
C GLY A 23 -4.61 24.97 15.26
N HIS A 24 -4.14 23.77 15.58
CA HIS A 24 -2.97 23.18 14.93
C HIS A 24 -3.17 22.94 13.44
N VAL A 25 -4.27 22.30 13.00
CA VAL A 25 -4.49 21.97 11.58
C VAL A 25 -4.53 23.21 10.69
N ARG A 26 -4.98 24.35 11.21
CA ARG A 26 -5.00 25.63 10.48
C ARG A 26 -3.61 26.21 10.24
N LEU A 27 -2.71 26.04 11.22
CA LEU A 27 -1.36 26.62 11.25
C LEU A 27 -0.28 25.55 11.01
N CYS A 28 -0.66 24.35 10.59
CA CYS A 28 0.27 23.24 10.42
C CYS A 28 1.25 23.57 9.28
N GLU A 29 2.53 23.64 9.61
CA GLU A 29 3.61 23.92 8.64
C GLU A 29 3.68 22.89 7.51
N ARG A 30 3.24 21.65 7.79
CA ARG A 30 3.21 20.55 6.81
C ARG A 30 1.91 20.46 6.03
N ARG A 31 1.00 21.44 6.15
CA ARG A 31 -0.29 21.39 5.46
C ARG A 31 -0.10 21.40 3.94
N GLY A 32 -0.53 20.32 3.30
CA GLY A 32 -0.41 20.15 1.85
C GLY A 32 1.00 19.75 1.37
N HIS A 33 1.92 19.49 2.29
CA HIS A 33 3.27 19.04 1.99
C HIS A 33 3.50 17.62 2.55
N VAL A 34 4.07 16.75 1.74
CA VAL A 34 4.46 15.40 2.15
C VAL A 34 5.96 15.43 2.46
N PRO A 35 6.40 14.94 3.63
CA PRO A 35 7.83 14.84 3.94
C PRO A 35 8.58 13.93 2.98
N GLY A 36 9.91 14.12 2.94
CA GLY A 36 10.81 13.26 2.18
C GLY A 36 10.78 13.50 0.69
N THR A 37 11.13 12.45 -0.07
CA THR A 37 11.30 12.52 -1.52
C THR A 37 10.34 11.59 -2.22
N LYS A 38 9.64 12.07 -3.25
CA LYS A 38 8.81 11.21 -4.10
C LYS A 38 9.73 10.30 -4.93
N ILE A 39 9.62 8.99 -4.75
CA ILE A 39 10.48 7.99 -5.43
C ILE A 39 9.75 7.19 -6.51
N TYR A 40 8.41 7.17 -6.47
CA TYR A 40 7.60 6.41 -7.42
C TYR A 40 6.24 7.05 -7.64
N VAL A 41 5.77 7.00 -8.88
CA VAL A 41 4.40 7.34 -9.29
C VAL A 41 3.80 6.12 -9.94
N HIS A 42 2.67 5.66 -9.42
CA HIS A 42 1.98 4.51 -9.97
C HIS A 42 1.27 4.92 -11.28
N PRO A 43 1.44 4.15 -12.37
CA PRO A 43 0.70 4.41 -13.60
C PRO A 43 -0.80 4.37 -13.34
N ARG A 44 -1.54 5.28 -13.97
CA ARG A 44 -3.01 5.29 -13.88
C ARG A 44 -3.55 4.03 -14.55
N GLY A 45 -4.33 3.26 -13.81
CA GLY A 45 -4.85 1.99 -14.29
C GLY A 45 -6.27 1.71 -13.80
N ARG A 46 -6.79 0.57 -14.26
CA ARG A 46 -7.97 -0.05 -13.70
C ARG A 46 -7.51 -1.12 -12.73
N ARG A 47 -8.04 -1.11 -11.51
CA ARG A 47 -7.73 -2.11 -10.48
C ARG A 47 -9.01 -2.74 -9.95
N LYS A 48 -8.95 -4.05 -9.71
CA LYS A 48 -10.01 -4.76 -9.00
C LYS A 48 -9.89 -4.43 -7.52
N VAL A 49 -10.93 -3.82 -6.98
CA VAL A 49 -11.04 -3.39 -5.58
C VAL A 49 -12.16 -4.18 -4.92
N LEU A 50 -11.94 -4.62 -3.69
CA LEU A 50 -13.02 -5.20 -2.88
C LEU A 50 -13.82 -4.06 -2.26
N VAL A 51 -15.01 -3.82 -2.79
CA VAL A 51 -15.94 -2.80 -2.28
C VAL A 51 -16.93 -3.49 -1.36
N ALA A 52 -17.19 -2.88 -0.20
CA ALA A 52 -18.26 -3.34 0.68
C ALA A 52 -19.60 -3.00 0.04
N HIS A 53 -20.40 -4.01 -0.28
CA HIS A 53 -21.76 -3.82 -0.74
C HIS A 53 -22.67 -3.90 0.49
N ASP A 54 -23.28 -2.78 0.86
CA ASP A 54 -24.37 -2.78 1.81
C ASP A 54 -25.51 -3.57 1.16
N GLY A 55 -25.81 -4.75 1.71
CA GLY A 55 -26.88 -5.58 1.17
C GLY A 55 -28.20 -4.82 1.26
N CYS A 56 -28.68 -4.24 0.16
CA CYS A 56 -30.07 -3.84 0.02
C CYS A 56 -30.93 -5.11 0.19
N ARG A 57 -31.44 -5.34 1.41
CA ARG A 57 -32.40 -6.41 1.68
C ARG A 57 -33.76 -5.97 1.13
N ALA A 58 -34.42 -6.87 0.40
CA ALA A 58 -35.84 -6.78 0.10
C ALA A 58 -36.66 -6.63 1.41
N PRO A 59 -37.79 -5.89 1.41
CA PRO A 59 -38.60 -5.71 2.60
C PRO A 59 -39.24 -7.04 3.01
N GLY A 60 -38.83 -7.62 4.16
CA GLY A 60 -39.52 -8.78 4.75
C GLY A 60 -38.67 -9.84 5.47
N ALA A 61 -37.33 -9.81 5.41
CA ALA A 61 -36.52 -10.87 6.04
C ALA A 61 -36.27 -10.65 7.54
N LYS A 62 -36.82 -11.53 8.40
CA LYS A 62 -36.61 -11.55 9.86
C LYS A 62 -35.12 -11.75 10.22
N ARG A 63 -34.66 -10.99 11.22
CA ARG A 63 -33.26 -10.90 11.68
C ARG A 63 -32.89 -12.11 12.54
N ARG A 64 -31.94 -12.95 12.10
CA ARG A 64 -31.28 -13.94 12.96
C ARG A 64 -30.06 -13.27 13.62
N ARG A 65 -29.94 -13.38 14.94
CA ARG A 65 -28.90 -12.72 15.76
C ARG A 65 -27.54 -13.36 15.42
N GLY A 66 -26.62 -12.61 14.82
CA GLY A 66 -25.23 -13.02 14.55
C GLY A 66 -24.71 -12.84 13.13
N ASP A 67 -25.58 -12.58 12.14
CA ASP A 67 -25.17 -12.45 10.74
C ASP A 67 -25.24 -10.98 10.26
N ALA A 68 -24.17 -10.24 10.53
CA ALA A 68 -23.90 -8.93 9.93
C ALA A 68 -22.70 -9.04 8.98
N GLY A 69 -22.72 -10.06 8.11
CA GLY A 69 -21.70 -10.22 7.07
C GLY A 69 -21.80 -9.08 6.05
N LEU A 70 -20.95 -8.06 6.19
CA LEU A 70 -20.62 -7.13 5.09
C LEU A 70 -20.13 -7.98 3.91
N ARG A 71 -20.87 -7.99 2.81
CA ARG A 71 -20.52 -8.74 1.61
C ARG A 71 -19.58 -7.87 0.78
N TYR A 72 -18.44 -8.42 0.39
CA TYR A 72 -17.48 -7.72 -0.46
C TYR A 72 -17.66 -8.19 -1.89
N VAL A 73 -17.78 -7.26 -2.82
CA VAL A 73 -17.87 -7.54 -4.26
C VAL A 73 -16.61 -6.99 -4.92
N GLU A 74 -16.06 -7.73 -5.89
CA GLU A 74 -14.97 -7.23 -6.72
C GLU A 74 -15.53 -6.23 -7.73
N GLU A 75 -15.07 -4.98 -7.65
CA GLU A 75 -15.43 -3.93 -8.59
C GLU A 75 -14.16 -3.41 -9.29
N MET A 76 -14.26 -3.14 -10.59
CA MET A 76 -13.18 -2.49 -11.33
C MET A 76 -13.27 -0.98 -11.10
N VAL A 77 -12.38 -0.47 -10.25
CA VAL A 77 -12.25 0.97 -9.98
C VAL A 77 -11.15 1.53 -10.86
N GLN A 78 -11.48 2.58 -11.60
CA GLN A 78 -10.50 3.38 -12.32
C GLN A 78 -9.90 4.42 -11.37
N ASP A 79 -8.56 4.49 -11.31
CA ASP A 79 -7.89 5.48 -10.48
C ASP A 79 -8.15 6.90 -11.04
N GLN A 80 -8.93 7.69 -10.31
CA GLN A 80 -9.19 9.09 -10.68
C GLN A 80 -8.00 10.00 -10.35
N GLY A 81 -7.21 9.64 -9.33
CA GLY A 81 -6.06 10.42 -8.85
C GLY A 81 -4.71 9.74 -9.09
N GLU A 82 -3.66 10.37 -8.56
CA GLU A 82 -2.30 9.85 -8.60
C GLU A 82 -1.97 9.11 -7.30
N TRP A 83 -1.49 7.88 -7.41
CA TRP A 83 -0.83 7.16 -6.33
C TRP A 83 0.67 7.35 -6.43
N SER A 84 1.33 7.68 -5.32
CA SER A 84 2.79 7.85 -5.27
C SER A 84 3.38 7.29 -3.99
N ILE A 85 4.66 6.90 -4.05
CA ILE A 85 5.43 6.46 -2.89
C ILE A 85 6.50 7.50 -2.59
N TRP A 86 6.60 7.88 -1.32
CA TRP A 86 7.57 8.85 -0.82
C TRP A 86 8.48 8.20 0.20
N GLU A 87 9.80 8.37 0.03
CA GLU A 87 10.80 7.93 1.00
C GLU A 87 11.08 9.05 2.01
N VAL A 88 10.92 8.73 3.28
CA VAL A 88 11.16 9.61 4.43
C VAL A 88 12.20 8.98 5.33
N ASP A 89 13.23 9.73 5.66
CA ASP A 89 14.27 9.30 6.58
C ASP A 89 13.86 9.62 8.03
N GLY A 90 13.78 8.60 8.89
CA GLY A 90 13.41 8.78 10.29
C GLY A 90 14.42 9.60 11.10
N GLU A 91 15.66 9.72 10.65
CA GLU A 91 16.66 10.59 11.27
C GLU A 91 16.42 12.07 10.93
N LYS A 92 15.99 12.37 9.70
CA LYS A 92 15.73 13.75 9.24
C LYS A 92 14.36 14.26 9.68
N ASP A 93 13.33 13.42 9.61
CA ASP A 93 11.94 13.75 9.93
C ASP A 93 11.48 13.07 11.24
N GLY A 94 12.33 13.07 12.27
CA GLY A 94 12.12 12.31 13.51
C GLY A 94 10.74 12.48 14.17
N LEU A 95 10.30 13.72 14.42
CA LEU A 95 9.00 13.97 15.06
C LEU A 95 7.82 13.45 14.22
N PHE A 96 7.91 13.57 12.89
CA PHE A 96 6.88 13.05 11.99
C PHE A 96 6.83 11.52 12.04
N CYS A 97 7.98 10.87 11.94
CA CYS A 97 8.09 9.42 11.97
C CYS A 97 7.69 8.81 13.32
N GLN A 98 7.98 9.49 14.44
CA GLN A 98 7.50 9.12 15.77
C GLN A 98 5.98 9.19 15.86
N ASN A 99 5.38 10.32 15.45
CA ASN A 99 3.92 10.49 15.45
C ASN A 99 3.23 9.45 14.55
N LEU A 100 3.80 9.19 13.37
CA LEU A 100 3.31 8.16 12.46
C LEU A 100 3.40 6.76 13.09
N SER A 101 4.51 6.45 13.77
CA SER A 101 4.70 5.17 14.45
C SER A 101 3.75 4.98 15.63
N LEU A 102 3.51 6.03 16.42
CA LEU A 102 2.53 6.03 17.51
C LEU A 102 1.11 5.83 16.97
N PHE A 103 0.76 6.51 15.87
CA PHE A 103 -0.53 6.33 15.21
C PHE A 103 -0.68 4.89 14.66
N ALA A 104 0.38 4.33 14.07
CA ALA A 104 0.38 2.97 13.56
C ALA A 104 0.22 1.92 14.65
N LYS A 105 0.76 2.16 15.85
CA LYS A 105 0.62 1.26 17.01
C LYS A 105 -0.83 1.02 17.43
N LEU A 106 -1.74 1.94 17.09
CA LEU A 106 -3.19 1.77 17.31
C LEU A 106 -3.79 0.64 16.47
N PHE A 107 -3.12 0.23 15.39
CA PHE A 107 -3.58 -0.77 14.44
C PHE A 107 -2.62 -1.96 14.29
N LEU A 108 -1.45 -1.89 14.92
CA LEU A 108 -0.39 -2.90 14.87
C LEU A 108 -0.07 -3.36 16.29
N ASP A 109 -0.45 -4.59 16.63
CA ASP A 109 -0.23 -5.16 17.95
C ASP A 109 1.27 -5.36 18.24
N ASN A 110 2.00 -5.88 17.25
CA ASN A 110 3.40 -6.28 17.37
C ASN A 110 4.42 -5.17 17.05
N LYS A 111 4.00 -3.90 16.89
CA LYS A 111 4.96 -2.82 16.65
C LYS A 111 5.71 -2.48 17.94
N SER A 112 6.99 -2.80 17.99
CA SER A 112 7.88 -2.63 19.16
C SER A 112 8.54 -1.25 19.21
N VAL A 113 8.97 -0.71 18.07
CA VAL A 113 9.72 0.55 17.99
C VAL A 113 8.83 1.69 17.49
N PHE A 114 8.72 2.75 18.30
CA PHE A 114 7.95 3.95 17.98
C PHE A 114 8.60 5.28 18.38
N PHE A 115 9.64 5.26 19.22
CA PHE A 115 10.38 6.47 19.60
C PHE A 115 11.73 6.59 18.89
N ASP A 116 12.52 5.52 18.86
CA ASP A 116 13.79 5.49 18.13
C ASP A 116 13.55 5.16 16.65
N VAL A 117 13.31 6.21 15.87
CA VAL A 117 13.00 6.11 14.45
C VAL A 117 14.23 6.33 13.57
N THR A 118 15.39 6.62 14.16
CA THR A 118 16.61 7.05 13.44
C THR A 118 17.17 5.95 12.53
N GLY A 119 17.07 4.70 12.96
CA GLY A 119 17.47 3.51 12.21
C GLY A 119 16.51 3.10 11.08
N PHE A 120 15.43 3.84 10.82
CA PHE A 120 14.38 3.44 9.89
C PHE A 120 14.18 4.43 8.73
N LYS A 121 13.92 3.88 7.56
CA LYS A 121 13.27 4.59 6.44
C LYS A 121 11.79 4.26 6.42
N TYR A 122 10.97 5.25 6.05
CA TYR A 122 9.53 5.13 5.92
C TYR A 122 9.12 5.40 4.48
N PHE A 123 8.33 4.52 3.90
CA PHE A 123 7.85 4.61 2.54
C PHE A 123 6.35 4.87 2.57
N LEU A 124 5.97 6.14 2.41
CA LEU A 124 4.60 6.60 2.51
C LEU A 124 3.85 6.35 1.21
N LEU A 125 2.67 5.73 1.31
CA LEU A 125 1.71 5.69 0.22
C LEU A 125 0.84 6.95 0.26
N VAL A 126 0.85 7.69 -0.85
CA VAL A 126 0.17 8.98 -0.96
C VAL A 126 -0.80 8.98 -2.13
N TYR A 127 -2.03 9.40 -1.86
CA TYR A 127 -3.04 9.68 -2.86
C TYR A 127 -3.17 11.18 -3.11
N THR A 128 -3.06 11.60 -4.37
CA THR A 128 -3.31 12.97 -4.80
C THR A 128 -4.54 12.98 -5.71
N SER A 129 -5.62 13.58 -5.22
CA SER A 129 -6.87 13.70 -5.97
C SER A 129 -6.68 14.58 -7.21
N PRO A 130 -7.34 14.28 -8.35
CA PRO A 130 -7.20 15.08 -9.56
C PRO A 130 -7.60 16.54 -9.29
N ALA A 131 -6.95 17.46 -10.00
CA ALA A 131 -7.41 18.84 -10.01
C ALA A 131 -8.85 18.86 -10.57
N ALA A 132 -9.75 19.60 -9.92
CA ALA A 132 -11.07 19.85 -10.49
C ALA A 132 -10.90 20.40 -11.92
N PRO A 133 -11.74 19.99 -12.88
CA PRO A 133 -11.72 20.59 -14.21
C PRO A 133 -11.86 22.10 -14.03
N GLY A 134 -10.92 22.86 -14.60
CA GLY A 134 -10.98 24.32 -14.58
C GLY A 134 -12.25 24.81 -15.32
N PRO A 135 -12.62 26.08 -15.16
CA PRO A 135 -13.78 26.68 -15.85
C PRO A 135 -13.70 26.63 -17.39
N GLU A 136 -12.60 26.18 -17.98
CA GLU A 136 -12.34 26.16 -19.43
C GLU A 136 -12.98 24.98 -20.19
N GLN A 137 -13.66 24.05 -19.51
CA GLN A 137 -14.38 22.92 -20.14
C GLN A 137 -15.92 23.02 -20.07
N ALA A 138 -16.47 24.11 -19.55
CA ALA A 138 -17.89 24.38 -19.69
C ALA A 138 -18.16 24.99 -21.08
N PRO A 139 -19.18 24.54 -21.82
CA PRO A 139 -19.58 25.20 -23.06
C PRO A 139 -19.90 26.67 -22.76
N PRO A 140 -19.41 27.64 -23.56
CA PRO A 140 -19.60 29.05 -23.27
C PRO A 140 -21.10 29.38 -23.33
N ALA A 141 -21.63 29.86 -22.21
CA ALA A 141 -22.95 30.47 -22.18
C ALA A 141 -22.91 31.77 -23.02
N PRO A 142 -23.90 32.03 -23.89
CA PRO A 142 -23.94 33.24 -24.68
C PRO A 142 -24.41 34.40 -23.81
N HIS A 143 -23.63 35.49 -23.81
CA HIS A 143 -23.84 36.75 -23.07
C HIS A 143 -23.58 36.59 -21.55
N GLU A 144 -22.63 37.30 -20.95
CA GLU A 144 -22.62 38.75 -20.78
C GLU A 144 -21.18 39.28 -20.73
N ALA A 145 -20.83 40.13 -21.70
CA ALA A 145 -19.67 40.99 -21.60
C ALA A 145 -20.14 42.31 -20.98
N GLN A 146 -19.68 42.63 -19.76
CA GLN A 146 -19.07 43.92 -19.41
C GLN A 146 -18.86 44.06 -17.89
N GLN A 147 -17.62 44.44 -17.55
CA GLN A 147 -17.19 45.11 -16.32
C GLN A 147 -17.29 44.32 -15.01
N GLN A 148 -16.19 43.63 -14.65
CA GLN A 148 -15.73 43.56 -13.27
C GLN A 148 -14.20 43.40 -13.23
N GLN A 149 -13.60 44.15 -12.31
CA GLN A 149 -12.17 44.39 -12.11
C GLN A 149 -11.36 43.09 -11.97
N GLN A 150 -10.07 43.19 -12.30
CA GLN A 150 -9.03 42.19 -12.06
C GLN A 150 -8.93 41.80 -10.58
N GLN A 151 -9.82 40.94 -10.11
CA GLN A 151 -9.54 40.03 -9.02
C GLN A 151 -9.04 38.74 -9.68
N GLN A 152 -7.72 38.54 -9.66
CA GLN A 152 -7.15 37.23 -9.99
C GLN A 152 -7.85 36.20 -9.10
N ALA A 153 -8.68 35.36 -9.70
CA ALA A 153 -9.30 34.26 -9.00
C ALA A 153 -8.18 33.43 -8.34
N PRO A 154 -8.29 33.08 -7.04
CA PRO A 154 -7.28 32.26 -6.40
C PRO A 154 -7.11 30.97 -7.23
N PRO A 155 -5.86 30.51 -7.44
CA PRO A 155 -5.60 29.33 -8.26
C PRO A 155 -6.48 28.17 -7.77
N PRO A 156 -7.00 27.32 -8.68
CA PRO A 156 -7.88 26.21 -8.31
C PRO A 156 -7.21 25.41 -7.18
N ARG A 157 -7.85 25.41 -6.02
CA ARG A 157 -7.30 24.80 -4.80
C ARG A 157 -7.24 23.30 -5.01
N ARG A 158 -6.09 22.80 -5.46
CA ARG A 158 -5.85 21.36 -5.54
C ARG A 158 -6.02 20.79 -4.12
N PRO A 159 -6.82 19.73 -3.94
CA PRO A 159 -6.90 19.06 -2.66
C PRO A 159 -5.50 18.60 -2.23
N PRO A 160 -5.14 18.74 -0.95
CA PRO A 160 -3.82 18.37 -0.49
C PRO A 160 -3.60 16.85 -0.64
N PRO A 161 -2.36 16.41 -0.90
CA PRO A 161 -2.01 14.99 -0.91
C PRO A 161 -2.36 14.34 0.44
N GLN A 162 -2.85 13.11 0.39
CA GLN A 162 -3.27 12.35 1.56
C GLN A 162 -2.39 11.13 1.75
N ILE A 163 -1.82 10.97 2.94
CA ILE A 163 -1.07 9.77 3.32
C ILE A 163 -2.09 8.70 3.69
N THR A 164 -2.08 7.58 2.96
CA THR A 164 -3.09 6.51 3.08
C THR A 164 -2.54 5.25 3.73
N GLY A 165 -1.22 5.15 3.88
CA GLY A 165 -0.52 4.03 4.47
C GLY A 165 0.99 4.22 4.36
N PHE A 166 1.74 3.27 4.90
CA PHE A 166 3.18 3.23 4.75
C PHE A 166 3.72 1.82 4.98
N PHE A 167 4.97 1.59 4.61
CA PHE A 167 5.79 0.58 5.27
C PHE A 167 7.09 1.19 5.78
N SER A 168 7.72 0.56 6.77
CA SER A 168 9.04 0.94 7.28
C SER A 168 10.06 -0.14 6.98
N LYS A 169 11.32 0.26 6.80
CA LYS A 169 12.47 -0.62 6.56
C LYS A 169 13.64 -0.14 7.41
N GLU A 170 14.37 -1.07 8.01
CA GLU A 170 15.60 -0.77 8.74
C GLU A 170 16.69 -0.31 7.76
N LYS A 171 17.47 0.69 8.13
CA LYS A 171 18.66 1.12 7.38
C LYS A 171 19.72 0.02 7.36
N MET A 172 19.86 -0.69 8.48
CA MET A 172 20.75 -1.83 8.65
C MET A 172 19.96 -2.95 9.30
N SER A 173 19.59 -3.98 8.53
CA SER A 173 18.88 -5.15 9.04
C SER A 173 19.82 -6.34 9.12
N TRP A 174 19.94 -6.95 10.30
CA TRP A 174 20.78 -8.14 10.51
C TRP A 174 20.20 -9.39 9.84
N ASP A 175 18.87 -9.48 9.80
CA ASP A 175 18.12 -10.61 9.24
C ASP A 175 17.72 -10.38 7.77
N ASN A 176 18.28 -9.35 7.11
CA ASN A 176 17.94 -8.96 5.74
C ASN A 176 16.43 -8.71 5.52
N ASN A 177 15.73 -8.19 6.54
CA ASN A 177 14.31 -7.86 6.40
C ASN A 177 14.13 -6.68 5.43
N ASN A 178 13.34 -6.87 4.39
CA ASN A 178 13.03 -5.80 3.44
C ASN A 178 11.85 -4.93 3.88
N LEU A 179 11.13 -5.38 4.91
CA LEU A 179 9.97 -4.72 5.47
C LEU A 179 9.85 -5.04 6.96
N ALA A 180 9.83 -4.00 7.80
CA ALA A 180 9.65 -4.11 9.25
C ALA A 180 8.16 -4.02 9.63
N CYS A 181 7.50 -2.92 9.28
CA CYS A 181 6.07 -2.74 9.51
C CYS A 181 5.39 -2.30 8.22
N ILE A 182 4.16 -2.77 7.98
CA ILE A 182 3.30 -2.31 6.88
C ILE A 182 1.91 -2.01 7.41
N LEU A 183 1.37 -0.86 7.02
CA LEU A 183 0.02 -0.46 7.38
C LEU A 183 -0.61 0.34 6.24
N VAL A 184 -1.74 -0.17 5.74
CA VAL A 184 -2.70 0.66 5.01
C VAL A 184 -3.76 1.10 6.02
N PHE A 185 -4.01 2.41 6.12
CA PHE A 185 -4.95 2.93 7.11
C PHE A 185 -6.35 2.37 6.88
N PRO A 186 -7.15 2.13 7.94
CA PRO A 186 -8.42 1.41 7.84
C PRO A 186 -9.37 1.89 6.72
N PRO A 187 -9.57 3.20 6.49
CA PRO A 187 -10.45 3.69 5.41
C PRO A 187 -9.98 3.36 3.98
N TRP A 188 -8.71 2.96 3.85
CA TRP A 188 -8.03 2.66 2.59
C TRP A 188 -7.70 1.17 2.41
N GLN A 189 -8.09 0.32 3.36
CA GLN A 189 -7.85 -1.13 3.25
C GLN A 189 -8.72 -1.80 2.19
N ARG A 190 -8.37 -3.05 1.84
CA ARG A 190 -9.09 -3.91 0.85
C ARG A 190 -9.16 -3.34 -0.58
N LYS A 191 -8.32 -2.35 -0.84
CA LYS A 191 -8.20 -1.61 -2.08
C LYS A 191 -7.03 -2.08 -2.97
N GLY A 192 -6.38 -3.20 -2.63
CA GLY A 192 -5.17 -3.66 -3.32
C GLY A 192 -3.90 -2.86 -3.00
N LEU A 193 -4.00 -1.79 -2.21
CA LEU A 193 -2.87 -0.90 -1.87
C LEU A 193 -1.77 -1.59 -1.06
N GLY A 194 -2.10 -2.63 -0.30
CA GLY A 194 -1.10 -3.43 0.41
C GLY A 194 -0.16 -4.16 -0.55
N ALA A 195 -0.68 -4.70 -1.65
CA ALA A 195 0.12 -5.36 -2.67
C ALA A 195 1.05 -4.37 -3.39
N LEU A 196 0.61 -3.12 -3.59
CA LEU A 196 1.46 -2.05 -4.14
C LEU A 196 2.67 -1.77 -3.22
N LEU A 197 2.43 -1.66 -1.90
CA LEU A 197 3.50 -1.45 -0.92
C LEU A 197 4.44 -2.65 -0.81
N MET A 198 3.91 -3.88 -0.84
CA MET A 198 4.71 -5.11 -0.88
C MET A 198 5.57 -5.18 -2.15
N GLY A 199 4.99 -4.90 -3.31
CA GLY A 199 5.74 -4.87 -4.57
C GLY A 199 6.87 -3.84 -4.55
N ALA A 200 6.63 -2.67 -3.95
CA ALA A 200 7.68 -1.68 -3.75
C ALA A 200 8.82 -2.17 -2.84
N SER A 201 8.53 -2.93 -1.77
CA SER A 201 9.59 -3.46 -0.89
C SER A 201 10.44 -4.52 -1.59
N TYR A 202 9.82 -5.42 -2.38
CA TYR A 202 10.55 -6.41 -3.16
C TYR A 202 11.35 -5.79 -4.32
N GLU A 203 10.84 -4.76 -4.97
CA GLU A 203 11.57 -4.02 -5.99
C GLU A 203 12.81 -3.32 -5.40
N MET A 204 12.75 -2.85 -4.16
CA MET A 204 13.92 -2.32 -3.45
C MET A 204 14.94 -3.43 -3.14
N SER A 205 14.49 -4.58 -2.63
CA SER A 205 15.35 -5.76 -2.43
C SER A 205 16.10 -6.15 -3.71
N ARG A 206 15.40 -6.16 -4.84
CA ARG A 206 15.98 -6.46 -6.16
C ARG A 206 17.07 -5.48 -6.56
N ARG A 207 16.89 -4.19 -6.27
CA ARG A 207 17.89 -3.15 -6.57
C ARG A 207 19.10 -3.18 -5.66
N GLU A 208 18.91 -3.60 -4.41
CA GLU A 208 19.97 -3.74 -3.41
C GLU A 208 20.75 -5.05 -3.55
N GLY A 209 20.22 -6.02 -4.30
CA GLY A 209 20.84 -7.34 -4.41
C GLY A 209 20.64 -8.20 -3.17
N ILE A 210 19.73 -7.82 -2.27
CA ILE A 210 19.49 -8.51 -0.99
C ILE A 210 18.13 -9.20 -1.07
N MET A 211 18.15 -10.53 -1.10
CA MET A 211 16.94 -11.33 -0.96
C MET A 211 16.42 -11.19 0.48
N GLY A 212 15.25 -10.57 0.61
CA GLY A 212 14.67 -10.23 1.91
C GLY A 212 13.19 -10.54 1.96
N GLY A 213 12.69 -10.75 3.18
CA GLY A 213 11.29 -10.98 3.45
C GLY A 213 10.73 -10.03 4.50
N PRO A 214 9.43 -10.14 4.81
CA PRO A 214 8.84 -9.45 5.96
C PRO A 214 9.43 -9.90 7.28
N GLU A 215 9.60 -8.94 8.20
CA GLU A 215 9.93 -9.19 9.60
C GLU A 215 8.91 -10.14 10.25
N LYS A 216 9.42 -11.14 10.98
CA LYS A 216 8.62 -12.11 11.73
C LYS A 216 8.55 -11.68 13.21
N PRO A 217 7.41 -11.82 13.90
CA PRO A 217 6.17 -12.48 13.48
C PRO A 217 5.21 -11.56 12.70
N ILE A 218 4.69 -12.08 11.59
CA ILE A 218 3.72 -11.39 10.74
C ILE A 218 2.31 -11.48 11.37
N SER A 219 1.53 -10.39 11.32
CA SER A 219 0.12 -10.38 11.73
C SER A 219 -0.74 -11.31 10.85
N ASP A 220 -1.89 -11.79 11.35
CA ASP A 220 -2.77 -12.67 10.56
C ASP A 220 -3.30 -12.03 9.28
N LEU A 221 -3.59 -10.72 9.33
CA LEU A 221 -3.93 -9.94 8.14
C LEU A 221 -2.74 -9.85 7.18
N GLY A 222 -1.53 -9.63 7.72
CA GLY A 222 -0.28 -9.61 6.96
C GLY A 222 -0.02 -10.94 6.26
N LYS A 223 -0.13 -12.07 6.96
CA LYS A 223 0.06 -13.43 6.39
C LYS A 223 -0.87 -13.69 5.21
N ARG A 224 -2.16 -13.36 5.34
CA ARG A 224 -3.12 -13.48 4.22
C ARG A 224 -2.77 -12.56 3.06
N GLY A 225 -2.32 -11.33 3.34
CA GLY A 225 -1.86 -10.38 2.34
C GLY A 225 -0.65 -10.89 1.56
N TYR A 226 0.39 -11.35 2.26
CA TYR A 226 1.61 -11.90 1.68
C TYR A 226 1.34 -13.16 0.86
N ARG A 227 0.52 -14.10 1.35
CA ARG A 227 0.13 -15.28 0.56
C ARG A 227 -0.51 -14.91 -0.77
N ARG A 228 -1.48 -13.98 -0.76
CA ARG A 228 -2.12 -13.50 -1.99
C ARG A 228 -1.13 -12.80 -2.93
N PHE A 229 -0.23 -11.99 -2.38
CA PHE A 229 0.80 -11.30 -3.14
C PHE A 229 1.76 -12.30 -3.79
N TRP A 230 2.40 -13.16 -2.99
CA TRP A 230 3.34 -14.19 -3.47
C TRP A 230 2.71 -15.15 -4.47
N SER A 231 1.48 -15.62 -4.23
CA SER A 231 0.78 -16.49 -5.20
C SER A 231 0.63 -15.80 -6.55
N GLY A 232 0.31 -14.50 -6.56
CA GLY A 232 0.19 -13.70 -7.78
C GLY A 232 1.54 -13.48 -8.48
N GLU A 233 2.61 -13.23 -7.72
CA GLU A 233 3.97 -13.08 -8.26
C GLU A 233 4.49 -14.37 -8.88
N ILE A 234 4.39 -15.49 -8.14
CA ILE A 234 4.85 -16.81 -8.57
C ILE A 234 4.03 -17.28 -9.78
N ALA A 235 2.71 -17.18 -9.75
CA ALA A 235 1.87 -17.58 -10.89
C ALA A 235 2.21 -16.76 -12.14
N ARG A 236 2.43 -15.44 -12.02
CA ARG A 236 2.79 -14.60 -13.16
C ARG A 236 4.16 -14.97 -13.72
N TRP A 237 5.13 -15.26 -12.85
CA TRP A 237 6.46 -15.68 -13.27
C TRP A 237 6.40 -17.03 -14.01
N LEU A 238 5.70 -18.03 -13.46
CA LEU A 238 5.51 -19.34 -14.10
C LEU A 238 4.81 -19.21 -15.46
N LEU A 239 3.76 -18.41 -15.56
CA LEU A 239 3.02 -18.19 -16.82
C LEU A 239 3.81 -17.39 -17.86
N ALA A 240 4.90 -16.73 -17.47
CA ALA A 240 5.78 -16.00 -18.37
C ALA A 240 6.91 -16.87 -18.94
N LEU A 241 7.08 -18.11 -18.46
CA LEU A 241 8.08 -19.03 -18.99
C LEU A 241 7.67 -19.51 -20.39
N GLU A 242 8.62 -19.47 -21.31
CA GLU A 242 8.44 -20.03 -22.65
C GLU A 242 8.60 -21.56 -22.57
N VAL A 243 7.51 -22.29 -22.79
CA VAL A 243 7.55 -23.75 -22.92
C VAL A 243 7.80 -24.09 -24.39
N GLY A 244 8.89 -24.79 -24.70
CA GLY A 244 9.26 -25.12 -26.07
C GLY A 244 8.14 -25.87 -26.81
N GLY A 245 7.57 -25.27 -27.85
CA GLY A 245 6.40 -25.81 -28.59
C GLY A 245 6.71 -26.92 -29.61
N GLY A 246 7.85 -27.60 -29.52
CA GLY A 246 8.26 -28.63 -30.47
C GLY A 246 7.90 -30.03 -30.01
N ALA A 247 7.51 -30.92 -30.94
CA ALA A 247 7.17 -32.33 -30.68
C ALA A 247 8.31 -33.20 -30.07
N ALA A 248 9.49 -32.61 -29.82
CA ALA A 248 10.64 -33.19 -29.15
C ALA A 248 11.26 -32.23 -28.10
N ALA A 249 10.49 -31.26 -27.62
CA ALA A 249 10.96 -30.32 -26.59
C ALA A 249 10.98 -31.04 -25.22
N ALA A 250 12.14 -31.01 -24.58
CA ALA A 250 12.29 -31.48 -23.22
C ALA A 250 11.31 -30.74 -22.29
N GLU A 251 10.73 -31.47 -21.33
CA GLU A 251 9.89 -30.92 -20.28
C GLU A 251 10.64 -29.80 -19.56
N THR A 252 10.02 -28.63 -19.41
CA THR A 252 10.59 -27.51 -18.66
C THR A 252 10.47 -27.82 -17.18
N VAL A 253 11.56 -28.32 -16.59
CA VAL A 253 11.66 -28.53 -15.14
C VAL A 253 12.04 -27.21 -14.48
N VAL A 254 11.30 -26.85 -13.44
CA VAL A 254 11.50 -25.63 -12.66
C VAL A 254 11.60 -26.03 -11.20
N ASP A 255 12.70 -25.68 -10.54
CA ASP A 255 12.87 -25.93 -9.12
C ASP A 255 12.44 -24.72 -8.25
N VAL A 256 12.43 -24.91 -6.93
CA VAL A 256 12.06 -23.84 -5.99
C VAL A 256 13.06 -22.68 -6.03
N ASP A 257 14.33 -22.97 -6.31
CA ASP A 257 15.38 -21.95 -6.35
C ASP A 257 15.27 -21.08 -7.61
N ASP A 258 14.82 -21.63 -8.74
CA ASP A 258 14.48 -20.91 -9.97
C ASP A 258 13.36 -19.91 -9.70
N VAL A 259 12.28 -20.36 -9.03
CA VAL A 259 11.17 -19.50 -8.62
C VAL A 259 11.67 -18.39 -7.69
N SER A 260 12.51 -18.74 -6.70
CA SER A 260 13.08 -17.78 -5.75
C SER A 260 13.95 -16.72 -6.45
N ARG A 261 14.85 -17.14 -7.35
CA ARG A 261 15.67 -16.23 -8.17
C ARG A 261 14.83 -15.34 -9.08
N GLY A 262 13.78 -15.90 -9.67
CA GLY A 262 12.87 -15.19 -10.58
C GLY A 262 11.99 -14.15 -9.90
N THR A 263 11.57 -14.42 -8.67
CA THR A 263 10.57 -13.61 -7.94
C THR A 263 11.14 -12.79 -6.79
N TRP A 264 12.39 -13.01 -6.39
CA TRP A 264 13.03 -12.42 -5.19
C TRP A 264 12.35 -12.77 -3.86
N ILE A 265 11.51 -13.80 -3.86
CA ILE A 265 10.87 -14.35 -2.67
C ILE A 265 11.78 -15.45 -2.12
N SER A 266 11.86 -15.59 -0.79
CA SER A 266 12.70 -16.63 -0.18
C SER A 266 12.27 -18.04 -0.62
N PRO A 267 13.19 -19.01 -0.72
CA PRO A 267 12.82 -20.39 -1.11
C PRO A 267 11.77 -21.01 -0.18
N ASP A 268 11.86 -20.74 1.13
CA ASP A 268 10.89 -21.20 2.13
C ASP A 268 9.48 -20.67 1.85
N ASP A 269 9.37 -19.36 1.55
CA ASP A 269 8.09 -18.73 1.24
C ASP A 269 7.56 -19.20 -0.12
N CYS A 270 8.43 -19.42 -1.11
CA CYS A 270 8.07 -19.99 -2.41
C CYS A 270 7.48 -21.38 -2.24
N LEU A 271 8.18 -22.28 -1.53
CA LEU A 271 7.73 -23.64 -1.27
C LEU A 271 6.39 -23.67 -0.53
N ALA A 272 6.22 -22.82 0.49
CA ALA A 272 4.97 -22.71 1.23
C ALA A 272 3.80 -22.30 0.31
N VAL A 273 4.02 -21.37 -0.61
CA VAL A 273 2.99 -20.89 -1.55
C VAL A 273 2.71 -21.91 -2.65
N LEU A 274 3.72 -22.55 -3.23
CA LEU A 274 3.54 -23.59 -4.24
C LEU A 274 2.74 -24.78 -3.69
N ARG A 275 2.96 -25.15 -2.42
CA ARG A 275 2.16 -26.16 -1.71
C ARG A 275 0.72 -25.70 -1.49
N ASP A 276 0.49 -24.45 -1.09
CA ASP A 276 -0.86 -23.88 -0.91
C ASP A 276 -1.64 -23.81 -2.24
N MET A 277 -0.92 -23.56 -3.34
CA MET A 277 -1.47 -23.58 -4.71
C MET A 277 -1.73 -24.99 -5.25
N GLY A 278 -1.20 -26.04 -4.62
CA GLY A 278 -1.34 -27.43 -5.07
C GLY A 278 -0.57 -27.75 -6.34
N VAL A 279 0.53 -27.03 -6.61
CA VAL A 279 1.36 -27.16 -7.82
C VAL A 279 2.78 -27.66 -7.54
N ALA A 280 3.10 -27.92 -6.27
CA ALA A 280 4.39 -28.49 -5.88
C ALA A 280 4.36 -30.01 -5.97
N GLU A 281 5.29 -30.60 -6.72
CA GLU A 281 5.51 -32.04 -6.79
C GLU A 281 6.87 -32.41 -6.19
N GLU A 282 6.94 -33.54 -5.48
CA GLU A 282 8.20 -34.07 -4.99
C GLU A 282 8.92 -34.80 -6.13
N ALA A 283 9.83 -34.11 -6.80
CA ALA A 283 10.80 -34.74 -7.67
C ALA A 283 12.02 -35.19 -6.84
N GLY A 284 12.61 -36.34 -7.20
CA GLY A 284 13.87 -36.79 -6.60
C GLY A 284 14.98 -35.74 -6.76
N LEU A 285 16.07 -35.87 -5.98
CA LEU A 285 17.26 -35.03 -6.16
C LEU A 285 17.62 -35.03 -7.65
N GLY A 286 17.46 -33.87 -8.31
CA GLY A 286 17.75 -33.73 -9.73
C GLY A 286 19.19 -34.16 -10.05
N PRO A 287 19.54 -34.33 -11.33
CA PRO A 287 20.92 -34.61 -11.70
C PRO A 287 21.84 -33.55 -11.10
N ALA A 288 23.00 -33.97 -10.56
CA ALA A 288 23.96 -33.08 -9.94
C ALA A 288 24.34 -31.93 -10.91
N PRO A 289 24.56 -30.70 -10.40
CA PRO A 289 25.03 -29.61 -11.25
C PRO A 289 26.35 -30.02 -11.93
N GLN A 290 26.39 -29.90 -13.26
CA GLN A 290 27.58 -30.15 -14.09
C GLN A 290 28.63 -29.06 -13.92
#